data_AF-A0A960YC98-F1
#
_entry.id   AF-A0A960YC98-F1
#
_cell.length_a   1.000
_cell.length_b   1.000
_cell.length_c   1.000
_cell.angle_alpha   90.00
_cell.angle_beta   90.00
_cell.angle_gamma   90.00
#
_symmetry.space_group_name_H-M   'P 1'
#
loop_
_entity.id
_entity.type
_entity.pdbx_description
1 polymer ?
#
loop_
_entity_poly.entity_id
_entity_poly.type
_entity_poly.pdbx_seq_one_letter_code
_entity_poly.pdbx_strand_id
1 'polypeptide(L)' 'MPNELQVLRDIDFWKAHCEEMFRAGSNPSSFSKLPKYLQTDEMKEYYVKLSKRIKAREAWLKNQEAKSA' A
#
# COMPACT_ATOMS: atom_id res chain seq x y z
N MET A 1 -20.82 0.73 14.84
CA MET A 1 -19.36 0.61 14.87
C MET A 1 -19.03 -0.84 14.57
N PRO A 2 -18.19 -1.15 13.56
CA PRO A 2 -17.73 -2.52 13.33
C PRO A 2 -17.02 -3.05 14.59
N ASN A 3 -17.20 -4.33 14.90
CA ASN A 3 -16.50 -4.96 16.02
C ASN A 3 -15.01 -5.13 15.70
N GLU A 4 -14.15 -5.17 16.71
CA GLU A 4 -12.68 -5.19 16.57
C GLU A 4 -12.17 -6.28 15.62
N LEU A 5 -12.75 -7.49 15.71
CA LEU A 5 -12.42 -8.61 14.83
C LEU A 5 -12.72 -8.35 13.34
N GLN A 6 -13.75 -7.55 13.04
CA GLN A 6 -14.07 -7.17 11.65
C GLN A 6 -13.06 -6.15 11.12
N VAL A 7 -12.65 -5.20 11.96
CA VAL A 7 -11.67 -4.18 11.58
C VAL A 7 -10.33 -4.82 11.24
N LEU A 8 -9.87 -5.79 12.03
CA LEU A 8 -8.61 -6.52 11.76
C LEU A 8 -8.67 -7.27 10.42
N ARG A 9 -9.77 -7.99 10.15
CA ARG A 9 -9.97 -8.69 8.87
C ARG A 9 -9.96 -7.74 7.67
N ASP A 10 -10.65 -6.61 7.81
CA ASP A 10 -10.71 -5.62 6.73
C ASP A 10 -9.33 -4.97 6.50
N ILE A 11 -8.54 -4.77 7.56
CA ILE A 11 -7.15 -4.29 7.45
C ILE A 11 -6.28 -5.32 6.70
N ASP A 12 -6.32 -6.59 7.08
CA ASP A 12 -5.55 -7.65 6.40
C ASP A 12 -5.94 -7.77 4.92
N PHE A 13 -7.24 -7.74 4.64
CA PHE A 13 -7.75 -7.73 3.26
C PHE A 13 -7.22 -6.53 2.48
N TRP A 14 -7.23 -5.34 3.09
CA TRP A 14 -6.77 -4.13 2.42
C TRP A 14 -5.26 -4.13 2.16
N LYS A 15 -4.46 -4.66 3.10
CA LYS A 15 -3.02 -4.87 2.90
C LYS A 15 -2.76 -5.84 1.75
N ALA A 16 -3.47 -6.97 1.70
CA ALA A 16 -3.35 -7.93 0.61
C ALA A 16 -3.65 -7.28 -0.76
N HIS A 17 -4.75 -6.53 -0.85
CA HIS A 17 -5.12 -5.80 -2.05
C HIS A 17 -4.03 -4.78 -2.48
N CYS A 18 -3.44 -4.06 -1.53
CA CYS A 18 -2.34 -3.13 -1.79
C CYS A 18 -1.08 -3.85 -2.32
N GLU A 19 -0.74 -5.02 -1.78
CA GLU A 19 0.39 -5.83 -2.26
C GLU A 19 0.14 -6.36 -3.68
N GLU A 20 -1.07 -6.80 -3.99
CA GLU A 20 -1.45 -7.26 -5.33
C GLU A 20 -1.30 -6.13 -6.36
N MET A 21 -1.80 -4.93 -6.06
CA MET A 21 -1.61 -3.76 -6.93
C MET A 21 -0.14 -3.43 -7.11
N PHE A 22 0.64 -3.42 -6.02
CA PHE A 22 2.08 -3.15 -6.09
C PHE A 22 2.82 -4.15 -6.97
N ARG A 23 2.49 -5.44 -6.88
CA ARG A 23 3.05 -6.51 -7.74
C ARG A 23 2.65 -6.33 -9.20
N ALA A 24 1.41 -5.94 -9.47
CA ALA A 24 0.94 -5.60 -10.81
C ALA A 24 1.57 -4.32 -11.38
N GLY A 25 2.24 -3.52 -10.54
CA GLY A 25 2.82 -2.23 -10.90
C GLY A 25 1.86 -1.05 -10.81
N SER A 26 0.68 -1.27 -10.25
CA SER A 26 -0.32 -0.24 -9.93
C SER A 26 -0.12 0.31 -8.50
N ASN A 27 -0.65 1.49 -8.24
CA ASN A 27 -0.56 2.13 -6.92
C ASN A 27 -1.94 2.14 -6.23
N PRO A 28 -2.06 1.68 -4.97
CA PRO A 28 -3.32 1.78 -4.22
C PRO A 28 -3.82 3.21 -4.05
N SER A 29 -5.12 3.33 -3.79
CA SER A 29 -5.75 4.59 -3.37
C SER A 29 -5.11 5.14 -2.09
N SER A 30 -5.04 6.47 -1.95
CA SER A 30 -4.47 7.14 -0.78
C SER A 30 -5.15 6.74 0.55
N PHE A 31 -4.38 6.67 1.63
CA PHE A 31 -4.87 6.39 3.00
C PHE A 31 -6.07 7.28 3.41
N SER A 32 -6.08 8.56 3.02
CA SER A 32 -7.17 9.50 3.32
C SER A 32 -8.51 9.15 2.66
N LYS A 33 -8.50 8.31 1.62
CA LYS A 33 -9.71 7.83 0.94
C LYS A 33 -10.31 6.59 1.60
N LEU A 34 -9.62 5.99 2.57
CA LEU A 34 -10.13 4.83 3.27
C LEU A 34 -11.31 5.21 4.17
N PRO A 35 -12.25 4.27 4.41
CA PRO A 35 -13.25 4.45 5.45
C PRO A 35 -12.61 4.80 6.79
N LYS A 36 -13.23 5.69 7.59
CA LYS A 36 -12.68 6.14 8.89
C LYS A 36 -12.30 5.00 9.82
N TYR A 37 -13.05 3.89 9.81
CA TYR A 37 -12.77 2.72 10.65
C TYR A 37 -11.51 1.94 10.25
N LEU A 38 -11.01 2.15 9.02
CA LEU A 38 -9.74 1.60 8.50
C LEU A 38 -8.59 2.60 8.56
N GLN A 39 -8.84 3.86 8.95
CA GLN A 39 -7.81 4.86 9.15
C GLN A 39 -7.12 4.69 10.51
N THR A 40 -6.66 3.47 10.78
CA THR A 40 -5.93 3.11 12.01
C THR A 40 -4.45 3.48 11.88
N ASP A 41 -3.77 3.61 13.02
CA ASP A 41 -2.32 3.84 13.04
C ASP A 41 -1.56 2.71 12.34
N GLU A 42 -2.02 1.46 12.47
CA GLU A 42 -1.43 0.31 11.78
C GLU A 42 -1.49 0.46 10.26
N MET A 43 -2.63 0.88 9.72
CA MET A 43 -2.79 1.13 8.28
C MET A 43 -1.96 2.32 7.82
N LYS A 44 -1.85 3.37 8.65
CA LYS A 44 -0.99 4.52 8.36
C LYS A 44 0.47 4.11 8.25
N GLU A 45 0.97 3.29 9.18
CA GLU A 45 2.33 2.75 9.14
C GLU A 45 2.57 1.87 7.91
N TYR A 46 1.59 1.03 7.57
CA TYR A 46 1.64 0.20 6.36
C TYR A 46 1.78 1.06 5.09
N TYR A 47 0.96 2.12 4.95
CA TYR A 47 1.04 3.03 3.80
C TYR A 47 2.39 3.74 3.69
N VAL A 48 3.00 4.12 4.81
CA VAL A 48 4.36 4.70 4.83
C VAL A 48 5.40 3.71 4.30
N LYS A 49 5.33 2.44 4.75
CA LYS A 49 6.22 1.37 4.27
C LYS A 49 6.01 1.09 2.78
N LEU A 50 4.75 1.05 2.34
CA LEU A 50 4.39 0.82 0.94
C LEU A 50 4.91 1.95 0.03
N SER A 51 4.73 3.21 0.43
CA SER A 51 5.25 4.36 -0.32
C SER A 51 6.77 4.30 -0.51
N LYS A 52 7.53 3.90 0.52
CA LYS A 52 8.98 3.70 0.42
C LYS A 52 9.33 2.61 -0.61
N ARG A 53 8.57 1.50 -0.63
CA ARG A 53 8.77 0.39 -1.58
C ARG A 53 8.46 0.80 -3.02
N ILE A 54 7.40 1.57 -3.24
CA ILE A 54 7.06 2.13 -4.56
C ILE A 54 8.19 3.01 -5.07
N LYS A 55 8.66 3.96 -4.26
CA LYS A 55 9.79 4.82 -4.63
C LYS A 55 11.06 4.02 -4.95
N ALA A 56 11.35 2.99 -4.18
CA ALA A 56 12.50 2.12 -4.43
C ALA A 56 12.36 1.36 -5.75
N ARG A 57 11.17 0.84 -6.07
CA ARG A 57 10.87 0.19 -7.35
C ARG A 57 11.01 1.16 -8.52
N GLU A 58 10.47 2.37 -8.41
CA GLU A 58 10.61 3.41 -9.44
C GLU A 58 12.07 3.80 -9.68
N ALA A 59 12.86 3.96 -8.61
CA ALA A 59 14.29 4.25 -8.72
C ALA A 59 15.05 3.09 -9.39
N TRP A 60 14.70 1.85 -9.05
CA TRP A 60 15.29 0.66 -9.69
C TRP A 60 14.96 0.59 -11.18
N LEU A 61 13.69 0.82 -11.56
CA LEU A 61 13.27 0.84 -12.97
C LEU A 61 14.01 1.90 -13.77
N LYS A 62 14.13 3.13 -13.26
CA LYS A 62 14.89 4.21 -13.90
C LYS A 62 16.37 3.84 -14.12
N ASN A 63 16.97 3.16 -13.14
CA ASN A 63 18.35 2.69 -13.27
C ASN A 63 18.51 1.52 -14.26
N GLN A 64 17.47 0.73 -14.51
CA GLN A 64 17.47 -0.29 -15.56
C GLN A 64 17.36 0.36 -16.95
N GLU A 65 16.43 1.31 -17.12
CA GLU A 65 16.26 2.05 -18.38
C GLU A 65 17.55 2.77 -18.79
N ALA A 66 18.25 3.41 -17.84
CA ALA A 66 19.52 4.10 -18.08
C ALA A 66 20.70 3.17 -18.44
N LYS A 67 20.60 1.86 -18.20
CA LYS A 67 21.63 0.87 -18.56
C LYS A 67 21.33 0.17 -19.89
N SER A 68 20.09 0.25 -20.36
CA SER A 68 19.64 -0.32 -21.63
C SER A 68 19.62 0.69 -22.78
N ALA A 69 19.94 1.95 -22.51
CA ALA A 69 20.15 3.03 -23.47
C ALA A 69 21.65 3.26 -23.72
#